data_AF-L7LX88-F1
#
_entry.id   AF-L7LX88-F1
#
_cell.length_a   1.000
_cell.length_b   1.000
_cell.length_c   1.000
_cell.angle_alpha   90.00
_cell.angle_beta   90.00
_cell.angle_gamma   90.00
#
_symmetry.space_group_name_H-M   'P 1'
#
loop_
_entity.id
_entity.type
_entity.pdbx_description
1 polymer ?
#
loop_
_entity_poly.entity_id
_entity_poly.type
_entity_poly.pdbx_seq_one_letter_code
_entity_poly.pdbx_strand_id
1 'polypeptide(L)'
;MVCSCHTSRVKRLATAASVPFVFWSAAEDGVILQFDYRTPHQCTADANHVLVNLGYHLGRNVEAKCIAVNQLQPHLLAVGANDSYIRLYDRRMINTTKLTRFNSSSSKPDAESDNLAPGCVTYFAAGHLPLKYPRKRYRTLASTYVAFSPDGSELLANLGGEQIYLFNINHPRQPKSFDLQSFTSSLHSNGLCKNLAEGGSSPANGFSTHKNGISNGMISNGMKQNGIVASTDTPPVSSSTKWGPANSKPLPPRVEAIKCKANEKFGKQKYTLAINLYNKAIGLVSDSPVLYCNRAAAFMKRAWDGDMYAALRDCHTSLQLEADYVKAHLRLVRCLYELRWTKEALDCLQAFKSRFPDCALSQTCQALDRDIKAAIFSKTDNDSEEGSRSESQSSNGSANSSPKHRRQPQISEQEKAWRAVAYDYELRFCGHCNTTTDIKEANFFGSAGQFVVAGSDDGSFFVWDKQSTNLVRVMRGDDSIVNCLQPHPSTCLLATSGIDPVVRLWSPKPEDGRKEDREVIDSEDAAVANQRRMNADPLEVMLMNMGYRVPGLLESDEVELENRGGEANVVSCRPS
;
A
#
# COMPACT_ATOMS: atom_id res chain seq x y z
N MET A 1 17.55 13.99 34.40
CA MET A 1 18.00 15.02 33.44
C MET A 1 16.77 15.48 32.67
N VAL A 2 16.47 16.77 32.65
CA VAL A 2 15.42 17.34 31.79
C VAL A 2 16.14 17.95 30.58
N CYS A 3 15.76 17.54 29.38
CA CYS A 3 16.34 18.02 28.12
C CYS A 3 15.30 18.79 27.31
N SER A 4 15.60 20.04 26.96
CA SER A 4 14.71 20.95 26.23
C SER A 4 15.34 21.44 24.91
N CYS A 5 16.11 20.57 24.23
CA CYS A 5 16.77 20.89 22.96
C CYS A 5 15.81 21.04 21.79
N HIS A 6 14.72 20.25 21.78
CA HIS A 6 13.70 20.35 20.76
C HIS A 6 12.80 21.57 21.00
N THR A 7 12.37 22.22 19.93
CA THR A 7 11.44 23.37 19.98
C THR A 7 9.98 22.94 19.85
N SER A 8 9.73 21.67 19.50
CA SER A 8 8.40 21.09 19.38
C SER A 8 8.33 19.71 20.05
N ARG A 9 7.16 19.06 19.97
CA ARG A 9 6.91 17.78 20.64
C ARG A 9 7.84 16.70 20.11
N VAL A 10 8.53 16.01 21.03
CA VAL A 10 9.28 14.80 20.72
C VAL A 10 8.27 13.68 20.46
N LYS A 11 8.36 13.07 19.28
CA LYS A 11 7.45 12.00 18.87
C LYS A 11 7.98 10.63 19.26
N ARG A 12 9.30 10.44 19.15
CA ARG A 12 9.90 9.13 19.41
C ARG A 12 11.36 9.25 19.83
N LEU A 13 11.77 8.32 20.71
CA LEU A 13 13.15 8.07 21.05
C LEU A 13 13.59 6.74 20.44
N ALA A 14 14.84 6.64 20.02
CA ALA A 14 15.46 5.40 19.58
C ALA A 14 16.67 5.07 20.44
N THR A 15 16.86 3.79 20.74
CA THR A 15 18.02 3.26 21.46
C THR A 15 18.51 2.00 20.78
N ALA A 16 19.76 1.64 20.99
CA ALA A 16 20.33 0.39 20.50
C ALA A 16 21.16 -0.29 21.59
N ALA A 17 20.93 -1.59 21.80
CA ALA A 17 21.54 -2.33 22.92
C ALA A 17 23.08 -2.34 22.86
N SER A 18 23.67 -2.32 21.66
CA SER A 18 25.12 -2.33 21.47
C SER A 18 25.80 -0.97 21.70
N VAL A 19 25.04 0.12 21.76
CA VAL A 19 25.53 1.47 22.06
C VAL A 19 24.65 2.10 23.15
N PRO A 20 24.63 1.51 24.36
CA PRO A 20 23.66 1.87 25.40
C PRO A 20 23.81 3.32 25.86
N PHE A 21 25.00 3.90 25.65
CA PHE A 21 25.38 5.27 25.99
C PHE A 21 24.75 6.34 25.11
N VAL A 22 24.22 5.96 23.94
CA VAL A 22 23.72 6.88 22.93
C VAL A 22 22.24 6.63 22.68
N PHE A 23 21.47 7.71 22.61
CA PHE A 23 20.08 7.66 22.17
C PHE A 23 19.79 8.78 21.17
N TRP A 24 18.74 8.58 20.39
CA TRP A 24 18.31 9.55 19.38
C TRP A 24 16.87 9.97 19.62
N SER A 25 16.53 11.18 19.21
CA SER A 25 15.17 11.70 19.29
C SER A 25 14.73 12.29 17.96
N ALA A 26 13.45 12.09 17.65
CA ALA A 26 12.77 12.70 16.52
C ALA A 26 11.61 13.56 17.03
N ALA A 27 11.49 14.78 16.51
CA ALA A 27 10.46 15.72 16.93
C ALA A 27 9.81 16.47 15.76
N GLU A 28 8.67 17.09 16.07
CA GLU A 28 7.90 17.90 15.12
C GLU A 28 8.62 19.18 14.67
N ASP A 29 9.76 19.54 15.25
CA ASP A 29 10.60 20.61 14.73
C ASP A 29 11.41 20.22 13.48
N GLY A 30 11.27 18.97 13.02
CA GLY A 30 11.93 18.45 11.83
C GLY A 30 13.37 18.02 12.08
N VAL A 31 13.82 17.99 13.34
CA VAL A 31 15.20 17.71 13.70
C VAL A 31 15.34 16.32 14.33
N ILE A 32 16.41 15.63 13.99
CA ILE A 32 16.86 14.40 14.63
C ILE A 32 18.10 14.72 15.47
N LEU A 33 18.02 14.47 16.77
CA LEU A 33 19.13 14.72 17.69
C LEU A 33 19.79 13.41 18.12
N GLN A 34 21.07 13.50 18.43
CA GLN A 34 21.86 12.43 19.03
C GLN A 34 22.42 12.91 20.37
N PHE A 35 22.19 12.12 21.41
CA PHE A 35 22.68 12.38 22.76
C PHE A 35 23.57 11.24 23.23
N ASP A 36 24.63 11.59 23.96
CA ASP A 36 25.51 10.63 24.64
C ASP A 36 25.48 10.95 26.14
N TYR A 37 25.01 10.03 26.99
CA TYR A 37 24.89 10.32 28.42
C TYR A 37 26.23 10.39 29.15
N ARG A 38 27.32 9.98 28.50
CA ARG A 38 28.67 10.09 29.07
C ARG A 38 29.19 11.52 29.01
N THR A 39 28.63 12.34 28.13
CA THR A 39 29.03 13.74 27.99
C THR A 39 28.03 14.63 28.75
N PRO A 40 28.51 15.57 29.59
CA PRO A 40 27.62 16.51 30.26
C PRO A 40 26.93 17.37 29.20
N HIS A 41 25.60 17.32 29.20
CA HIS A 41 24.79 18.03 28.22
C HIS A 41 24.08 19.22 28.87
N GLN A 42 24.20 20.38 28.24
CA GLN A 42 23.36 21.55 28.51
C GLN A 42 22.60 21.89 27.23
N CYS A 43 21.31 22.20 27.36
CA CYS A 43 20.44 22.52 26.24
C CYS A 43 20.74 23.93 25.70
N THR A 44 21.87 24.10 25.05
CA THR A 44 22.29 25.32 24.38
C THR A 44 22.25 25.14 22.86
N ALA A 45 21.97 26.21 22.12
CA ALA A 45 21.98 26.19 20.65
C ALA A 45 23.37 25.88 20.06
N ASP A 46 24.42 26.09 20.86
CA ASP A 46 25.82 25.84 20.50
C ASP A 46 26.25 24.37 20.61
N ALA A 47 25.41 23.50 21.15
CA ALA A 47 25.75 22.10 21.31
C ALA A 47 25.68 21.33 19.97
N ASN A 48 26.73 20.57 19.68
CA ASN A 48 26.85 19.73 18.48
C ASN A 48 26.09 18.42 18.66
N HIS A 49 24.77 18.46 18.62
CA HIS A 49 23.91 17.28 18.79
C HIS A 49 22.89 17.07 17.67
N VAL A 50 22.84 17.95 16.67
CA VAL A 50 21.95 17.79 15.51
C VAL A 50 22.55 16.76 14.57
N LEU A 51 21.89 15.61 14.42
CA LEU A 51 22.33 14.57 13.49
C LEU A 51 21.78 14.84 12.09
N VAL A 52 20.48 15.10 11.98
CA VAL A 52 19.80 15.41 10.72
C VAL A 52 18.82 16.55 10.95
N ASN A 53 18.81 17.55 10.07
CA ASN A 53 17.76 18.56 10.03
C ASN A 53 16.99 18.41 8.72
N LEU A 54 15.79 17.86 8.80
CA LEU A 54 14.96 17.58 7.63
C LEU A 54 14.52 18.85 6.91
N GLY A 55 14.52 20.00 7.58
CA GLY A 55 14.13 21.29 7.01
C GLY A 55 14.99 21.71 5.83
N TYR A 56 16.23 21.21 5.76
CA TYR A 56 17.13 21.43 4.62
C TYR A 56 16.59 20.87 3.30
N HIS A 57 15.89 19.74 3.38
CA HIS A 57 15.46 18.94 2.22
C HIS A 57 13.96 19.04 1.94
N LEU A 58 13.16 19.22 2.99
CA LEU A 58 11.70 19.16 2.96
C LEU A 58 11.04 20.52 3.19
N GLY A 59 11.82 21.54 3.55
CA GLY A 59 11.32 22.86 3.89
C GLY A 59 10.81 22.95 5.34
N ARG A 60 10.33 24.14 5.70
CA ARG A 60 10.13 24.55 7.10
C ARG A 60 8.99 23.85 7.84
N ASN A 61 8.05 23.23 7.12
CA ASN A 61 6.86 22.60 7.70
C ASN A 61 7.04 21.08 7.89
N VAL A 62 8.27 20.58 7.74
CA VAL A 62 8.55 19.17 7.95
C VAL A 62 8.52 18.83 9.42
N GLU A 63 7.91 17.69 9.73
CA GLU A 63 7.84 17.17 11.09
C GLU A 63 8.44 15.77 11.08
N ALA A 64 9.43 15.51 11.94
CA ALA A 64 9.92 14.15 12.14
C ALA A 64 8.91 13.40 13.02
N LYS A 65 8.30 12.36 12.48
CA LYS A 65 7.19 11.64 13.11
C LYS A 65 7.66 10.38 13.80
N CYS A 66 8.66 9.70 13.27
CA CYS A 66 9.21 8.49 13.88
C CYS A 66 10.68 8.28 13.53
N ILE A 67 11.34 7.50 14.38
CA ILE A 67 12.74 7.11 14.24
C ILE A 67 12.93 5.69 14.76
N ALA A 68 13.79 4.91 14.10
CA ALA A 68 14.25 3.62 14.58
C ALA A 68 15.73 3.43 14.26
N VAL A 69 16.40 2.62 15.08
CA VAL A 69 17.79 2.21 14.88
C VAL A 69 17.84 0.70 14.73
N ASN A 70 18.61 0.25 13.75
CA ASN A 70 18.84 -1.17 13.54
C ASN A 70 19.67 -1.75 14.70
N GLN A 71 19.14 -2.77 15.38
CA GLN A 71 19.75 -3.33 16.58
C GLN A 71 21.04 -4.11 16.29
N LEU A 72 21.18 -4.68 15.08
CA LEU A 72 22.38 -5.41 14.65
C LEU A 72 23.38 -4.50 13.92
N GLN A 73 22.88 -3.46 13.26
CA GLN A 73 23.68 -2.48 12.53
C GLN A 73 23.34 -1.06 13.00
N PRO A 74 23.78 -0.62 14.20
CA PRO A 74 23.38 0.65 14.79
C PRO A 74 23.83 1.90 14.04
N HIS A 75 24.59 1.73 12.95
CA HIS A 75 24.90 2.82 12.04
C HIS A 75 23.73 3.17 11.12
N LEU A 76 22.80 2.24 10.90
CA LEU A 76 21.60 2.44 10.11
C LEU A 76 20.47 3.01 10.97
N LEU A 77 19.98 4.17 10.56
CA LEU A 77 18.95 4.95 11.26
C LEU A 77 17.80 5.24 10.29
N ALA A 78 16.61 4.70 10.57
CA ALA A 78 15.42 4.96 9.76
C ALA A 78 14.63 6.12 10.36
N VAL A 79 14.18 7.05 9.51
CA VAL A 79 13.42 8.24 9.88
C VAL A 79 12.19 8.37 8.97
N GLY A 80 11.04 8.55 9.60
CA GLY A 80 9.77 8.88 8.94
C GLY A 80 9.34 10.31 9.26
N ALA A 81 8.77 11.00 8.28
CA ALA A 81 8.29 12.37 8.40
C ALA A 81 6.78 12.48 8.08
N ASN A 82 6.26 13.70 8.02
CA ASN A 82 4.91 14.02 7.54
C ASN A 82 4.75 13.90 6.00
N ASP A 83 5.41 12.89 5.40
CA ASP A 83 5.29 12.49 4.01
C ASP A 83 5.26 10.95 3.87
N SER A 84 5.23 10.45 2.63
CA SER A 84 5.20 9.01 2.32
C SER A 84 6.57 8.34 2.24
N TYR A 85 7.66 9.07 2.48
CA TYR A 85 9.02 8.59 2.27
C TYR A 85 9.67 8.19 3.59
N ILE A 86 10.25 6.99 3.59
CA ILE A 86 11.09 6.53 4.68
C ILE A 86 12.55 6.74 4.28
N ARG A 87 13.32 7.34 5.19
CA ARG A 87 14.72 7.70 4.96
C ARG A 87 15.60 6.82 5.82
N LEU A 88 16.45 6.03 5.19
CA LEU A 88 17.44 5.21 5.86
C LEU A 88 18.80 5.88 5.75
N TYR A 89 19.28 6.42 6.86
CA TYR A 89 20.56 7.12 6.97
C TYR A 89 21.66 6.17 7.44
N ASP A 90 22.85 6.27 6.83
CA ASP A 90 24.08 5.72 7.38
C ASP A 90 24.82 6.79 8.19
N ARG A 91 24.72 6.71 9.53
CA ARG A 91 25.31 7.71 10.42
C ARG A 91 26.83 7.76 10.39
N ARG A 92 27.52 6.76 9.81
CA ARG A 92 28.99 6.82 9.62
C ARG A 92 29.39 7.87 8.59
N MET A 93 28.44 8.28 7.75
CA MET A 93 28.62 9.28 6.70
C MET A 93 28.09 10.66 7.12
N ILE A 94 27.67 10.83 8.38
CA ILE A 94 26.99 12.03 8.88
C ILE A 94 27.66 12.49 10.17
N ASN A 95 28.06 13.76 10.22
CA ASN A 95 28.62 14.38 11.42
C ASN A 95 27.56 15.20 12.14
N THR A 96 27.57 15.20 13.48
CA THR A 96 26.66 16.04 14.26
C THR A 96 27.04 17.51 14.15
N THR A 97 26.05 18.37 13.93
CA THR A 97 26.21 19.82 13.77
C THR A 97 25.48 20.60 14.88
N LYS A 98 25.65 21.93 14.87
CA LYS A 98 24.89 22.86 15.71
C LYS A 98 23.50 23.10 15.13
N LEU A 99 22.56 23.49 15.98
CA LEU A 99 21.24 23.92 15.52
C LEU A 99 21.32 25.30 14.85
N THR A 100 21.21 25.31 13.53
CA THR A 100 21.06 26.52 12.71
C THR A 100 19.59 26.92 12.63
N ARG A 101 19.25 28.13 13.11
CA ARG A 101 17.89 28.65 13.00
C ARG A 101 17.64 29.18 11.59
N PHE A 102 16.55 28.77 10.95
CA PHE A 102 16.11 29.31 9.66
C PHE A 102 15.77 30.80 9.79
N ASN A 103 16.50 31.67 9.09
CA ASN A 103 16.13 33.08 8.97
C ASN A 103 14.87 33.23 8.09
N SER A 104 13.89 34.00 8.56
CA SER A 104 12.57 34.13 7.93
C SER A 104 12.62 34.62 6.46
N SER A 105 13.71 35.27 6.05
CA SER A 105 13.89 35.91 4.74
C SER A 105 14.45 35.03 3.60
N SER A 106 15.07 33.85 3.87
CA SER A 106 15.58 32.97 2.80
C SER A 106 14.68 31.75 2.58
N SER A 107 14.12 31.62 1.38
CA SER A 107 13.19 30.55 1.01
C SER A 107 13.85 29.16 0.87
N LYS A 108 15.19 29.10 0.81
CA LYS A 108 15.96 27.86 0.83
C LYS A 108 17.21 28.05 1.69
N PRO A 109 17.59 27.05 2.49
CA PRO A 109 18.88 27.05 3.16
C PRO A 109 20.02 26.94 2.15
N ASP A 110 21.17 27.52 2.47
CA ASP A 110 22.38 27.34 1.69
C ASP A 110 22.77 25.86 1.70
N ALA A 111 22.87 25.25 0.51
CA ALA A 111 23.23 23.84 0.36
C ALA A 111 24.61 23.50 0.97
N GLU A 112 25.48 24.51 1.14
CA GLU A 112 26.77 24.38 1.82
C GLU A 112 26.65 24.10 3.33
N SER A 113 25.48 24.32 3.93
CA SER A 113 25.22 24.09 5.36
C SER A 113 24.62 22.71 5.67
N ASP A 114 24.31 21.91 4.64
CA ASP A 114 23.82 20.55 4.80
C ASP A 114 24.98 19.59 5.09
N ASN A 115 24.85 18.79 6.14
CA ASN A 115 25.89 17.87 6.61
C ASN A 115 25.80 16.46 5.99
N LEU A 116 24.90 16.27 5.03
CA LEU A 116 24.62 14.99 4.40
C LEU A 116 25.51 14.76 3.17
N ALA A 117 26.44 13.81 3.25
CA ALA A 117 27.24 13.39 2.10
C ALA A 117 26.36 12.71 1.03
N PRO A 118 26.69 12.82 -0.28
CA PRO A 118 26.01 12.06 -1.33
C PRO A 118 25.98 10.55 -1.02
N GLY A 119 24.81 9.92 -1.16
CA GLY A 119 24.64 8.49 -0.88
C GLY A 119 24.51 8.11 0.59
N CYS A 120 24.53 9.06 1.54
CA CYS A 120 24.32 8.76 2.96
C CYS A 120 22.88 8.34 3.32
N VAL A 121 21.93 8.53 2.39
CA VAL A 121 20.51 8.28 2.59
C VAL A 121 19.94 7.43 1.46
N THR A 122 19.17 6.42 1.84
CA THR A 122 18.36 5.61 0.94
C THR A 122 16.88 5.89 1.19
N TYR A 123 16.09 6.04 0.13
CA TYR A 123 14.67 6.36 0.21
C TYR A 123 13.82 5.13 -0.08
N PHE A 124 12.75 4.95 0.69
CA PHE A 124 11.76 3.91 0.48
C PHE A 124 10.36 4.53 0.45
N ALA A 125 9.56 4.16 -0.55
CA ALA A 125 8.17 4.59 -0.66
C ALA A 125 7.39 3.59 -1.50
N ALA A 126 6.12 3.35 -1.15
CA ALA A 126 5.29 2.49 -1.98
C ALA A 126 5.06 3.14 -3.35
N GLY A 127 5.34 2.42 -4.44
CA GLY A 127 5.46 3.00 -5.78
C GLY A 127 4.20 3.66 -6.36
N HIS A 128 3.04 3.46 -5.73
CA HIS A 128 1.78 4.14 -6.10
C HIS A 128 1.53 5.45 -5.32
N LEU A 129 2.29 5.71 -4.26
CA LEU A 129 2.22 6.94 -3.48
C LEU A 129 3.18 7.98 -4.08
N PRO A 130 2.88 9.29 -3.96
CA PRO A 130 1.58 9.98 -4.05
C PRO A 130 1.08 10.21 -5.50
N LEU A 131 0.35 9.24 -6.06
CA LEU A 131 -0.65 9.48 -7.11
C LEU A 131 -2.04 9.25 -6.52
N LYS A 132 -2.38 10.05 -5.50
CA LYS A 132 -3.74 10.18 -4.96
C LYS A 132 -4.31 11.54 -5.35
N TYR A 133 -5.03 11.56 -6.47
CA TYR A 133 -5.77 12.72 -6.97
C TYR A 133 -6.97 13.08 -6.07
N PRO A 134 -7.47 14.34 -6.12
CA PRO A 134 -8.10 15.05 -5.00
C PRO A 134 -9.55 14.67 -4.72
N ARG A 135 -10.01 13.46 -5.06
CA ARG A 135 -11.34 13.02 -4.62
C ARG A 135 -11.43 12.92 -3.09
N LYS A 136 -10.29 12.78 -2.39
CA LYS A 136 -10.21 12.70 -0.93
C LYS A 136 -9.19 13.73 -0.42
N ARG A 137 -9.60 14.99 -0.32
CA ARG A 137 -8.75 16.16 0.06
C ARG A 137 -8.28 16.14 1.53
N TYR A 138 -8.63 15.12 2.30
CA TYR A 138 -8.54 15.16 3.75
C TYR A 138 -7.57 14.14 4.38
N ARG A 139 -6.79 13.43 3.56
CA ARG A 139 -5.80 12.48 4.06
C ARG A 139 -4.40 13.06 4.04
N THR A 140 -3.82 13.25 5.21
CA THR A 140 -2.39 13.52 5.37
C THR A 140 -1.63 12.20 5.38
N LEU A 141 -0.74 12.00 4.40
CA LEU A 141 0.22 10.90 4.43
C LEU A 141 1.35 11.28 5.39
N ALA A 142 1.54 10.47 6.42
CA ALA A 142 2.65 10.64 7.37
C ALA A 142 3.16 9.27 7.79
N SER A 143 4.47 9.08 7.87
CA SER A 143 5.03 7.87 8.45
C SER A 143 4.87 7.92 9.98
N THR A 144 3.85 7.25 10.49
CA THR A 144 3.53 7.26 11.93
C THR A 144 4.49 6.36 12.72
N TYR A 145 5.05 5.35 12.07
CA TYR A 145 5.96 4.42 12.72
C TYR A 145 6.89 3.71 11.74
N VAL A 146 8.11 3.43 12.20
CA VAL A 146 9.09 2.58 11.52
C VAL A 146 9.73 1.60 12.50
N ALA A 147 10.05 0.39 12.05
CA ALA A 147 10.79 -0.61 12.82
C ALA A 147 11.65 -1.50 11.92
N PHE A 148 12.81 -1.90 12.43
CA PHE A 148 13.63 -2.92 11.79
C PHE A 148 13.17 -4.32 12.19
N SER A 149 13.31 -5.28 11.28
CA SER A 149 13.14 -6.69 11.61
C SER A 149 14.18 -7.15 12.64
N PRO A 150 13.91 -8.26 13.36
CA PRO A 150 14.86 -8.79 14.36
C PRO A 150 16.26 -9.10 13.80
N ASP A 151 16.34 -9.48 12.52
CA ASP A 151 17.60 -9.72 11.79
C ASP A 151 18.16 -8.46 11.11
N GLY A 152 17.49 -7.32 11.23
CA GLY A 152 17.91 -6.03 10.69
C GLY A 152 17.91 -5.93 9.16
N SER A 153 17.36 -6.91 8.44
CA SER A 153 17.38 -6.97 6.97
C SER A 153 16.18 -6.29 6.31
N GLU A 154 15.10 -6.06 7.06
CA GLU A 154 13.85 -5.48 6.58
C GLU A 154 13.46 -4.25 7.40
N LEU A 155 12.71 -3.34 6.77
CA LEU A 155 12.17 -2.13 7.38
C LEU A 155 10.65 -2.12 7.24
N LEU A 156 9.95 -2.16 8.36
CA LEU A 156 8.50 -2.01 8.44
C LEU A 156 8.14 -0.53 8.60
N ALA A 157 7.16 -0.04 7.85
CA ALA A 157 6.65 1.32 7.94
C ALA A 157 5.12 1.35 7.99
N ASN A 158 4.57 2.02 9.00
CA ASN A 158 3.14 2.33 9.09
C ASN A 158 2.91 3.75 8.57
N LEU A 159 2.04 3.88 7.57
CA LEU A 159 1.73 5.17 6.96
C LEU A 159 0.30 5.60 7.34
N GLY A 160 0.16 6.78 7.93
CA GLY A 160 -1.11 7.45 8.17
C GLY A 160 -1.83 7.73 6.87
N GLY A 161 -3.14 7.51 6.87
CA GLY A 161 -3.99 7.55 5.68
C GLY A 161 -3.78 6.39 4.71
N GLU A 162 -2.95 5.41 5.07
CA GLU A 162 -2.43 4.35 4.21
C GLU A 162 -2.23 3.02 4.94
N GLN A 163 -1.72 2.04 4.20
CA GLN A 163 -1.44 0.68 4.68
C GLN A 163 -0.05 0.59 5.36
N ILE A 164 0.26 -0.60 5.88
CA ILE A 164 1.62 -0.91 6.38
C ILE A 164 2.42 -1.57 5.26
N TYR A 165 3.66 -1.14 5.12
CA TYR A 165 4.58 -1.61 4.08
C TYR A 165 5.85 -2.18 4.69
N LEU A 166 6.34 -3.28 4.12
CA LEU A 166 7.62 -3.88 4.46
C LEU A 166 8.58 -3.68 3.29
N PHE A 167 9.77 -3.16 3.58
CA PHE A 167 10.82 -2.92 2.60
C PHE A 167 12.02 -3.82 2.90
N ASN A 168 12.65 -4.34 1.86
CA ASN A 168 13.91 -5.06 1.98
C ASN A 168 15.07 -4.07 1.91
N ILE A 169 15.95 -4.08 2.90
CA ILE A 169 17.10 -3.15 2.95
C ILE A 169 18.25 -3.71 2.10
N ASN A 170 18.49 -5.02 2.14
CA ASN A 170 19.63 -5.66 1.48
C ASN A 170 19.40 -5.90 -0.01
N HIS A 171 18.14 -6.15 -0.39
CA HIS A 171 17.72 -6.40 -1.77
C HIS A 171 16.57 -5.47 -2.14
N PRO A 172 16.82 -4.15 -2.17
CA PRO A 172 15.77 -3.18 -2.34
C PRO A 172 15.17 -3.29 -3.76
N ARG A 173 13.84 -3.23 -3.84
CA ARG A 173 13.10 -3.41 -5.08
C ARG A 173 12.92 -2.08 -5.78
N GLN A 174 13.28 -1.99 -7.04
CA GLN A 174 12.98 -0.79 -7.84
C GLN A 174 11.46 -0.66 -8.04
N PRO A 175 10.89 0.56 -7.92
CA PRO A 175 9.51 0.79 -8.26
C PRO A 175 9.26 0.40 -9.70
N LYS A 176 8.09 -0.18 -9.96
CA LYS A 176 7.61 -0.36 -11.32
C LYS A 176 7.27 1.02 -11.87
N SER A 177 8.27 1.65 -12.48
CA SER A 177 8.25 3.05 -12.91
C SER A 177 7.28 3.26 -14.08
N PHE A 178 7.00 4.55 -14.30
CA PHE A 178 6.22 5.12 -15.39
C PHE A 178 6.84 4.92 -16.79
N ASP A 179 8.04 4.33 -16.89
CA ASP A 179 8.71 4.15 -18.16
C ASP A 179 8.92 2.66 -18.45
N LEU A 180 7.87 2.06 -19.01
CA LEU A 180 7.85 0.65 -19.42
C LEU A 180 8.71 0.39 -20.66
N GLN A 181 9.49 1.36 -21.18
CA GLN A 181 10.33 1.18 -22.37
C GLN A 181 11.22 -0.06 -22.35
N SER A 182 11.77 -0.43 -21.19
CA SER A 182 12.57 -1.67 -21.04
C SER A 182 11.69 -2.94 -21.14
N PHE A 183 10.48 -2.89 -20.60
CA PHE A 183 9.52 -3.98 -20.62
C PHE A 183 8.88 -4.13 -22.00
N THR A 184 8.44 -3.04 -22.64
CA THR A 184 7.93 -3.03 -24.01
C THR A 184 9.01 -3.54 -24.96
N SER A 185 10.28 -3.15 -24.81
CA SER A 185 11.39 -3.73 -25.59
C SER A 185 11.49 -5.25 -25.45
N SER A 186 11.28 -5.79 -24.24
CA SER A 186 11.21 -7.24 -24.00
C SER A 186 9.92 -7.90 -24.53
N LEU A 187 8.85 -7.13 -24.71
CA LEU A 187 7.60 -7.59 -25.33
C LEU A 187 7.67 -7.61 -26.85
N HIS A 188 8.47 -6.72 -27.44
CA HIS A 188 8.76 -6.67 -28.88
C HIS A 188 9.85 -7.67 -29.30
N SER A 189 10.64 -8.22 -28.37
CA SER A 189 11.64 -9.23 -28.72
C SER A 189 10.98 -10.60 -28.91
N ASN A 190 11.24 -11.20 -30.07
CA ASN A 190 10.88 -12.58 -30.38
C ASN A 190 11.72 -13.54 -29.51
N GLY A 191 11.33 -13.75 -28.25
CA GLY A 191 11.66 -14.95 -27.48
C GLY A 191 13.13 -15.28 -27.20
N LEU A 192 14.09 -14.37 -27.38
CA LEU A 192 15.46 -14.56 -26.89
C LEU A 192 15.70 -13.73 -25.63
N CYS A 193 15.51 -14.36 -24.48
CA CYS A 193 16.23 -13.94 -23.28
C CYS A 193 17.73 -14.03 -23.61
N LYS A 194 18.42 -12.88 -23.66
CA LYS A 194 19.89 -12.85 -23.63
C LYS A 194 20.34 -13.34 -22.25
N ASN A 195 20.49 -14.65 -22.11
CA ASN A 195 21.47 -15.19 -21.21
C ASN A 195 22.84 -14.80 -21.78
N LEU A 196 23.69 -14.21 -20.95
CA LEU A 196 25.13 -14.16 -21.20
C LEU A 196 25.66 -15.60 -21.25
N ALA A 197 25.72 -16.18 -22.45
CA ALA A 197 26.50 -17.38 -22.79
C ALA A 197 26.54 -17.54 -24.32
N GLU A 198 27.65 -18.06 -24.81
CA GLU A 198 28.17 -18.01 -26.19
C GLU A 198 27.41 -18.85 -27.23
N GLY A 199 27.51 -18.41 -28.50
CA GLY A 199 27.64 -19.23 -29.73
C GLY A 199 26.55 -20.24 -30.15
N GLY A 200 25.97 -20.05 -31.35
CA GLY A 200 25.51 -21.18 -32.20
C GLY A 200 24.09 -21.11 -32.79
N SER A 201 24.02 -20.72 -34.08
CA SER A 201 23.11 -21.18 -35.17
C SER A 201 21.65 -21.64 -34.93
N SER A 202 20.72 -20.96 -35.64
CA SER A 202 19.36 -21.38 -36.13
C SER A 202 19.38 -22.66 -37.02
N PRO A 203 18.25 -23.23 -37.58
CA PRO A 203 16.91 -22.63 -37.76
C PRO A 203 15.63 -23.55 -37.76
N ALA A 204 14.47 -22.86 -37.87
CA ALA A 204 13.35 -23.10 -38.81
C ALA A 204 12.05 -23.88 -38.43
N ASN A 205 10.93 -23.17 -38.68
CA ASN A 205 9.66 -23.53 -39.34
C ASN A 205 8.51 -24.26 -38.60
N GLY A 206 7.34 -23.60 -38.61
CA GLY A 206 6.19 -24.14 -39.36
C GLY A 206 4.81 -24.21 -38.69
N PHE A 207 3.90 -23.38 -39.21
CA PHE A 207 2.45 -23.61 -39.43
C PHE A 207 1.40 -23.45 -38.31
N SER A 208 0.44 -22.58 -38.65
CA SER A 208 -0.85 -22.28 -38.02
C SER A 208 -1.94 -23.21 -38.57
N THR A 209 -2.96 -23.53 -37.76
CA THR A 209 -4.37 -23.61 -38.20
C THR A 209 -5.37 -23.41 -37.05
N HIS A 210 -6.44 -22.68 -37.38
CA HIS A 210 -7.53 -22.07 -36.60
C HIS A 210 -8.52 -22.98 -35.82
N LYS A 211 -9.22 -22.42 -34.81
CA LYS A 211 -10.68 -22.05 -34.84
C LYS A 211 -11.21 -21.44 -33.52
N ASN A 212 -12.29 -20.65 -33.65
CA ASN A 212 -12.77 -19.55 -32.80
C ASN A 212 -13.62 -19.89 -31.55
N GLY A 213 -13.61 -18.95 -30.58
CA GLY A 213 -14.83 -18.27 -30.05
C GLY A 213 -15.49 -18.74 -28.74
N ILE A 214 -15.47 -17.90 -27.69
CA ILE A 214 -16.65 -17.22 -27.08
C ILE A 214 -16.26 -16.56 -25.73
N SER A 215 -16.66 -15.29 -25.62
CA SER A 215 -16.66 -14.38 -24.48
C SER A 215 -17.89 -14.56 -23.58
N ASN A 216 -17.76 -14.50 -22.25
CA ASN A 216 -18.90 -14.34 -21.35
C ASN A 216 -18.84 -13.01 -20.58
N GLY A 217 -19.72 -12.10 -21.00
CA GLY A 217 -20.22 -10.98 -20.21
C GLY A 217 -21.71 -11.21 -19.87
N MET A 218 -22.07 -10.78 -18.65
CA MET A 218 -23.39 -10.56 -18.04
C MET A 218 -24.66 -10.68 -18.91
N ILE A 219 -25.69 -11.38 -18.39
CA ILE A 219 -27.10 -11.08 -18.67
C ILE A 219 -27.93 -11.19 -17.37
N SER A 220 -28.85 -10.23 -17.24
CA SER A 220 -29.85 -9.96 -16.21
C SER A 220 -31.00 -10.97 -16.14
N ASN A 221 -31.60 -11.09 -14.95
CA ASN A 221 -32.78 -11.92 -14.68
C ASN A 221 -34.06 -11.33 -15.30
N GLY A 222 -34.78 -12.15 -16.07
CA GLY A 222 -36.18 -11.96 -16.44
C GLY A 222 -36.85 -13.32 -16.54
N MET A 223 -37.66 -13.67 -15.52
CA MET A 223 -38.40 -14.92 -15.42
C MET A 223 -39.64 -14.91 -16.33
N LYS A 224 -39.80 -15.94 -17.17
CA LYS A 224 -41.10 -16.53 -17.54
C LYS A 224 -40.96 -18.05 -17.72
N GLN A 225 -42.08 -18.71 -17.42
CA GLN A 225 -42.29 -20.10 -17.02
C GLN A 225 -42.49 -21.14 -18.15
N ASN A 226 -42.39 -22.42 -17.76
CA ASN A 226 -42.99 -23.67 -18.30
C ASN A 226 -42.43 -24.23 -19.63
N GLY A 227 -42.18 -25.53 -19.84
CA GLY A 227 -42.32 -26.75 -19.03
C GLY A 227 -42.13 -28.01 -19.91
N ILE A 228 -41.78 -29.13 -19.25
CA ILE A 228 -42.14 -30.54 -19.55
C ILE A 228 -41.27 -31.40 -20.53
N VAL A 229 -40.52 -32.36 -19.91
CA VAL A 229 -40.36 -33.85 -20.16
C VAL A 229 -39.88 -34.34 -21.56
N ALA A 230 -38.95 -35.29 -21.78
CA ALA A 230 -38.52 -36.51 -21.08
C ALA A 230 -37.10 -37.01 -21.48
N SER A 231 -36.62 -37.96 -20.67
CA SER A 231 -35.42 -38.83 -20.71
C SER A 231 -35.03 -39.53 -22.02
N THR A 232 -33.73 -39.75 -22.25
CA THR A 232 -33.05 -41.08 -22.16
C THR A 232 -31.52 -40.98 -22.40
N ASP A 233 -30.77 -41.61 -21.51
CA ASP A 233 -29.41 -42.17 -21.59
C ASP A 233 -28.49 -41.84 -22.77
N THR A 234 -27.39 -41.13 -22.48
CA THR A 234 -26.01 -41.42 -22.91
C THR A 234 -25.05 -40.36 -22.31
N PRO A 235 -23.82 -40.73 -21.90
CA PRO A 235 -22.95 -39.80 -21.18
C PRO A 235 -22.34 -38.78 -22.17
N PRO A 236 -22.46 -37.46 -21.96
CA PRO A 236 -21.78 -36.53 -22.84
C PRO A 236 -20.34 -36.37 -22.36
N VAL A 237 -19.42 -36.82 -23.22
CA VAL A 237 -18.01 -36.43 -23.25
C VAL A 237 -17.91 -34.91 -23.13
N SER A 238 -17.46 -34.41 -21.99
CA SER A 238 -17.24 -32.99 -21.78
C SER A 238 -15.94 -32.57 -22.48
N SER A 239 -16.02 -32.23 -23.76
CA SER A 239 -14.96 -31.46 -24.42
C SER A 239 -15.00 -30.02 -23.91
N SER A 240 -14.38 -29.78 -22.74
CA SER A 240 -14.10 -28.42 -22.27
C SER A 240 -12.98 -27.86 -23.13
N THR A 241 -13.27 -26.93 -24.04
CA THR A 241 -12.25 -26.15 -24.75
C THR A 241 -11.55 -25.24 -23.74
N LYS A 242 -10.48 -25.76 -23.13
CA LYS A 242 -9.63 -25.02 -22.18
C LYS A 242 -8.84 -23.96 -22.96
N TRP A 243 -9.19 -22.69 -22.82
CA TRP A 243 -8.18 -21.62 -22.87
C TRP A 243 -7.36 -21.66 -21.57
N GLY A 244 -6.57 -22.73 -21.45
CA GLY A 244 -5.44 -22.84 -20.53
C GLY A 244 -4.13 -22.61 -21.29
N PRO A 245 -3.03 -22.30 -20.59
CA PRO A 245 -1.73 -22.08 -21.23
C PRO A 245 -1.30 -23.35 -21.98
N ALA A 246 -0.77 -23.20 -23.20
CA ALA A 246 -0.24 -24.33 -23.98
C ALA A 246 1.06 -24.92 -23.39
N ASN A 247 1.67 -24.27 -22.40
CA ASN A 247 3.00 -24.63 -21.88
C ASN A 247 3.19 -24.47 -20.35
N SER A 248 2.12 -24.26 -19.57
CA SER A 248 2.28 -24.14 -18.11
C SER A 248 2.53 -25.49 -17.46
N LYS A 249 3.62 -25.63 -16.70
CA LYS A 249 3.84 -26.79 -15.82
C LYS A 249 2.59 -27.01 -14.96
N PRO A 250 2.06 -28.24 -14.87
CA PRO A 250 0.88 -28.51 -14.04
C PRO A 250 1.20 -28.21 -12.58
N LEU A 251 0.28 -27.50 -11.91
CA LEU A 251 0.43 -27.21 -10.50
C LEU A 251 0.37 -28.51 -9.68
N PRO A 252 1.15 -28.62 -8.58
CA PRO A 252 1.02 -29.74 -7.65
C PRO A 252 -0.44 -29.91 -7.18
N PRO A 253 -0.95 -31.14 -7.01
CA PRO A 253 -2.38 -31.39 -6.70
C PRO A 253 -2.90 -30.61 -5.49
N ARG A 254 -2.06 -30.46 -4.46
CA ARG A 254 -2.39 -29.66 -3.26
C ARG A 254 -2.59 -28.18 -3.58
N VAL A 255 -1.75 -27.61 -4.44
CA VAL A 255 -1.82 -26.19 -4.83
C VAL A 255 -2.97 -25.96 -5.80
N GLU A 256 -3.20 -26.89 -6.72
CA GLU A 256 -4.36 -26.88 -7.61
C GLU A 256 -5.67 -26.89 -6.80
N ALA A 257 -5.77 -27.70 -5.74
CA ALA A 257 -6.93 -27.71 -4.85
C ALA A 257 -7.13 -26.37 -4.12
N ILE A 258 -6.05 -25.72 -3.66
CA ILE A 258 -6.13 -24.37 -3.06
C ILE A 258 -6.59 -23.35 -4.10
N LYS A 259 -6.05 -23.39 -5.32
CA LYS A 259 -6.45 -22.52 -6.43
C LYS A 259 -7.93 -22.70 -6.78
N CYS A 260 -8.43 -23.93 -6.85
CA CYS A 260 -9.84 -24.21 -7.10
C CYS A 260 -10.73 -23.63 -6.00
N LYS A 261 -10.35 -23.78 -4.72
CA LYS A 261 -11.05 -23.13 -3.60
C LYS A 261 -11.01 -21.60 -3.70
N ALA A 262 -9.87 -21.03 -4.09
CA ALA A 262 -9.73 -19.59 -4.29
C ALA A 262 -10.65 -19.07 -5.41
N ASN A 263 -10.72 -19.78 -6.54
CA ASN A 263 -11.64 -19.50 -7.64
C ASN A 263 -13.12 -19.59 -7.20
N GLU A 264 -13.47 -20.58 -6.36
CA GLU A 264 -14.82 -20.70 -5.81
C GLU A 264 -15.18 -19.49 -4.93
N LYS A 265 -14.27 -19.05 -4.05
CA LYS A 265 -14.46 -17.83 -3.24
C LYS A 265 -14.55 -16.58 -4.09
N PHE A 266 -13.73 -16.48 -5.13
CA PHE A 266 -13.79 -15.39 -6.10
C PHE A 266 -15.14 -15.34 -6.83
N GLY A 267 -15.67 -16.50 -7.26
CA GLY A 267 -17.00 -16.59 -7.89
C GLY A 267 -18.13 -16.18 -6.95
N LYS A 268 -17.97 -16.45 -5.64
CA LYS A 268 -18.88 -16.01 -4.57
C LYS A 268 -18.66 -14.55 -4.13
N GLN A 269 -17.85 -13.78 -4.85
CA GLN A 269 -17.49 -12.39 -4.55
C GLN A 269 -16.78 -12.16 -3.19
N LYS A 270 -16.28 -13.24 -2.56
CA LYS A 270 -15.50 -13.16 -1.32
C LYS A 270 -14.03 -12.93 -1.65
N TYR A 271 -13.71 -11.72 -2.11
CA TYR A 271 -12.41 -11.42 -2.70
C TYR A 271 -11.25 -11.46 -1.71
N THR A 272 -11.44 -11.03 -0.45
CA THR A 272 -10.40 -11.11 0.58
C THR A 272 -10.01 -12.55 0.86
N LEU A 273 -10.99 -13.44 1.06
CA LEU A 273 -10.74 -14.87 1.25
C LEU A 273 -10.08 -15.51 0.03
N ALA A 274 -10.47 -15.10 -1.18
CA ALA A 274 -9.81 -15.57 -2.40
C ALA A 274 -8.33 -15.15 -2.44
N ILE A 275 -8.02 -13.89 -2.11
CA ILE A 275 -6.65 -13.37 -2.02
C ILE A 275 -5.85 -14.16 -0.98
N ASN A 276 -6.42 -14.41 0.21
CA ASN A 276 -5.73 -15.16 1.27
C ASN A 276 -5.34 -16.58 0.83
N LEU A 277 -6.23 -17.23 0.06
CA LEU A 277 -5.96 -18.55 -0.52
C LEU A 277 -4.90 -18.48 -1.64
N TYR A 278 -4.91 -17.43 -2.46
CA TYR A 278 -3.85 -17.23 -3.45
C TYR A 278 -2.49 -16.94 -2.81
N ASN A 279 -2.44 -16.13 -1.75
CA ASN A 279 -1.22 -15.88 -0.98
C ASN A 279 -0.64 -17.20 -0.45
N LYS A 280 -1.51 -18.05 0.12
CA LYS A 280 -1.10 -19.39 0.58
C LYS A 280 -0.60 -20.28 -0.56
N ALA A 281 -1.25 -20.24 -1.73
CA ALA A 281 -0.81 -21.00 -2.90
C ALA A 281 0.55 -20.53 -3.41
N ILE A 282 0.76 -19.21 -3.50
CA ILE A 282 2.02 -18.58 -3.96
C ILE A 282 3.16 -18.84 -2.97
N GLY A 283 2.88 -18.85 -1.66
CA GLY A 283 3.86 -19.22 -0.64
C GLY A 283 4.35 -20.67 -0.75
N LEU A 284 3.56 -21.56 -1.37
CA LEU A 284 3.99 -22.94 -1.66
C LEU A 284 4.70 -23.05 -3.01
N VAL A 285 4.26 -22.29 -4.01
CA VAL A 285 4.76 -22.32 -5.40
C VAL A 285 4.83 -20.89 -5.93
N SER A 286 6.03 -20.32 -5.94
CA SER A 286 6.27 -18.92 -6.32
C SER A 286 6.51 -18.71 -7.82
N ASP A 287 6.64 -19.78 -8.60
CA ASP A 287 6.97 -19.76 -10.04
C ASP A 287 5.75 -20.00 -10.96
N SER A 288 4.52 -19.79 -10.45
CA SER A 288 3.29 -19.97 -11.24
C SER A 288 2.69 -18.66 -11.75
N PRO A 289 2.70 -18.38 -13.07
CA PRO A 289 2.08 -17.18 -13.64
C PRO A 289 0.56 -17.14 -13.41
N VAL A 290 -0.09 -18.30 -13.42
CA VAL A 290 -1.55 -18.41 -13.24
C VAL A 290 -1.99 -17.91 -11.86
N LEU A 291 -1.24 -18.23 -10.80
CA LEU A 291 -1.58 -17.81 -9.44
C LEU A 291 -1.51 -16.29 -9.27
N TYR A 292 -0.42 -15.65 -9.72
CA TYR A 292 -0.30 -14.19 -9.70
C TYR A 292 -1.39 -13.52 -10.53
N CYS A 293 -1.62 -13.99 -11.75
CA CYS A 293 -2.63 -13.41 -12.62
C CYS A 293 -4.03 -13.50 -12.01
N ASN A 294 -4.39 -14.62 -11.37
CA ASN A 294 -5.67 -14.78 -10.68
C ASN A 294 -5.77 -13.91 -9.42
N ARG A 295 -4.69 -13.78 -8.64
CA ARG A 295 -4.64 -12.87 -7.49
C ARG A 295 -4.77 -11.41 -7.93
N ALA A 296 -4.16 -11.02 -9.04
CA ALA A 296 -4.34 -9.69 -9.64
C ALA A 296 -5.82 -9.40 -9.93
N ALA A 297 -6.56 -10.35 -10.49
CA ALA A 297 -8.00 -10.19 -10.72
C ALA A 297 -8.78 -10.02 -9.42
N ALA A 298 -8.40 -10.73 -8.36
CA ALA A 298 -9.01 -10.59 -7.03
C ALA A 298 -8.73 -9.20 -6.42
N PHE A 299 -7.50 -8.68 -6.54
CA PHE A 299 -7.17 -7.31 -6.13
C PHE A 299 -7.98 -6.27 -6.92
N MET A 300 -8.05 -6.40 -8.25
CA MET A 300 -8.82 -5.46 -9.09
C MET A 300 -10.31 -5.43 -8.71
N LYS A 301 -10.87 -6.56 -8.25
CA LYS A 301 -12.27 -6.65 -7.83
C LYS A 301 -12.51 -6.20 -6.39
N ARG A 302 -11.57 -6.45 -5.48
CA ARG A 302 -11.65 -5.96 -4.09
C ARG A 302 -11.49 -4.44 -4.02
N ALA A 303 -10.63 -3.87 -4.85
CA ALA A 303 -10.46 -2.44 -5.06
C ALA A 303 -10.21 -1.62 -3.78
N TRP A 304 -9.46 -2.18 -2.82
CA TRP A 304 -8.95 -1.41 -1.69
C TRP A 304 -7.83 -0.47 -2.12
N ASP A 305 -7.49 0.50 -1.26
CA ASP A 305 -6.41 1.44 -1.56
C ASP A 305 -5.10 0.70 -1.88
N GLY A 306 -4.50 1.02 -3.03
CA GLY A 306 -3.29 0.38 -3.55
C GLY A 306 -3.48 -1.00 -4.19
N ASP A 307 -4.69 -1.61 -4.15
CA ASP A 307 -4.93 -2.94 -4.76
C ASP A 307 -4.64 -2.93 -6.27
N MET A 308 -4.94 -1.84 -6.96
CA MET A 308 -4.65 -1.73 -8.39
C MET A 308 -3.14 -1.79 -8.69
N TYR A 309 -2.32 -1.22 -7.82
CA TYR A 309 -0.86 -1.30 -7.95
C TYR A 309 -0.33 -2.69 -7.59
N ALA A 310 -0.90 -3.33 -6.57
CA ALA A 310 -0.59 -4.73 -6.26
C ALA A 310 -0.97 -5.66 -7.42
N ALA A 311 -2.11 -5.44 -8.06
CA ALA A 311 -2.54 -6.16 -9.26
C ALA A 311 -1.60 -5.93 -10.45
N LEU A 312 -1.13 -4.70 -10.66
CA LEU A 312 -0.12 -4.38 -11.68
C LEU A 312 1.17 -5.18 -11.44
N ARG A 313 1.65 -5.21 -10.19
CA ARG A 313 2.85 -5.97 -9.80
C ARG A 313 2.69 -7.46 -10.04
N ASP A 314 1.53 -8.02 -9.74
CA ASP A 314 1.21 -9.43 -9.99
C ASP A 314 1.16 -9.74 -11.49
N CYS A 315 0.55 -8.86 -12.30
CA CYS A 315 0.55 -9.02 -13.76
C CYS A 315 1.97 -8.99 -14.32
N HIS A 316 2.80 -8.05 -13.86
CA HIS A 316 4.20 -7.98 -14.27
C HIS A 316 4.98 -9.24 -13.88
N THR A 317 4.82 -9.73 -12.65
CA THR A 317 5.47 -10.95 -12.17
C THR A 317 5.03 -12.15 -13.02
N SER A 318 3.74 -12.23 -13.34
CA SER A 318 3.20 -13.24 -14.23
C SER A 318 3.81 -13.20 -15.63
N LEU A 319 4.06 -12.00 -16.19
CA LEU A 319 4.65 -11.84 -17.52
C LEU A 319 6.17 -12.08 -17.55
N GLN A 320 6.86 -11.90 -16.42
CA GLN A 320 8.26 -12.32 -16.27
C GLN A 320 8.40 -13.85 -16.27
N LEU A 321 7.41 -14.57 -15.72
CA LEU A 321 7.37 -16.02 -15.73
C LEU A 321 6.93 -16.58 -17.10
N GLU A 322 5.90 -15.97 -17.70
CA GLU A 322 5.35 -16.38 -19.00
C GLU A 322 4.99 -15.13 -19.83
N ALA A 323 5.85 -14.78 -20.78
CA ALA A 323 5.72 -13.57 -21.58
C ALA A 323 4.48 -13.57 -22.51
N ASP A 324 4.02 -14.76 -22.92
CA ASP A 324 2.88 -14.93 -23.82
C ASP A 324 1.52 -15.02 -23.12
N TYR A 325 1.48 -14.77 -21.81
CA TYR A 325 0.24 -14.96 -21.07
C TYR A 325 -0.76 -13.81 -21.31
N VAL A 326 -1.63 -14.01 -22.30
CA VAL A 326 -2.61 -13.04 -22.82
C VAL A 326 -3.45 -12.36 -21.73
N LYS A 327 -3.92 -13.11 -20.72
CA LYS A 327 -4.75 -12.55 -19.63
C LYS A 327 -3.97 -11.55 -18.78
N ALA A 328 -2.68 -11.79 -18.55
CA ALA A 328 -1.84 -10.91 -17.74
C ALA A 328 -1.59 -9.58 -18.47
N HIS A 329 -1.40 -9.59 -19.79
CA HIS A 329 -1.30 -8.37 -20.62
C HIS A 329 -2.54 -7.48 -20.52
N LEU A 330 -3.73 -8.03 -20.78
CA LEU A 330 -4.96 -7.24 -20.74
C LEU A 330 -5.23 -6.66 -19.34
N ARG A 331 -4.93 -7.43 -18.29
CA ARG A 331 -5.05 -6.96 -16.90
C ARG A 331 -4.01 -5.88 -16.58
N LEU A 332 -2.78 -6.02 -17.05
CA LEU A 332 -1.74 -5.00 -16.90
C LEU A 332 -2.18 -3.67 -17.51
N VAL A 333 -2.64 -3.68 -18.76
CA VAL A 333 -3.15 -2.46 -19.44
C VAL A 333 -4.30 -1.85 -18.64
N ARG A 334 -5.24 -2.67 -18.15
CA ARG A 334 -6.35 -2.18 -17.31
C ARG A 334 -5.83 -1.54 -16.03
N CYS A 335 -4.86 -2.14 -15.35
CA CYS A 335 -4.28 -1.57 -14.12
C CYS A 335 -3.60 -0.22 -14.39
N LEU A 336 -2.82 -0.12 -15.47
CA LEU A 336 -2.17 1.14 -15.89
C LEU A 336 -3.20 2.24 -16.15
N TYR A 337 -4.28 1.92 -16.87
CA TYR A 337 -5.38 2.83 -17.13
C TYR A 337 -6.07 3.32 -15.84
N GLU A 338 -6.37 2.40 -14.91
CA GLU A 338 -6.99 2.73 -13.63
C GLU A 338 -6.08 3.58 -12.73
N LEU A 339 -4.77 3.34 -12.78
CA LEU A 339 -3.75 4.18 -12.11
C LEU A 339 -3.51 5.53 -12.81
N ARG A 340 -4.19 5.79 -13.94
CA ARG A 340 -4.07 7.00 -14.77
C ARG A 340 -2.70 7.17 -15.44
N TRP A 341 -1.99 6.07 -15.63
CA TRP A 341 -0.74 6.00 -16.40
C TRP A 341 -1.12 5.75 -17.87
N THR A 342 -1.76 6.74 -18.48
CA THR A 342 -2.48 6.58 -19.74
C THR A 342 -1.55 6.40 -20.94
N LYS A 343 -0.35 7.00 -20.92
CA LYS A 343 0.63 6.87 -22.00
C LYS A 343 1.18 5.45 -22.03
N GLU A 344 1.58 4.98 -20.85
CA GLU A 344 2.09 3.64 -20.58
C GLU A 344 1.04 2.57 -20.89
N ALA A 345 -0.23 2.82 -20.53
CA ALA A 345 -1.33 1.95 -20.88
C ALA A 345 -1.50 1.83 -22.41
N LEU A 346 -1.38 2.94 -23.15
CA LEU A 346 -1.47 2.95 -24.60
C LEU A 346 -0.30 2.18 -25.23
N ASP A 347 0.93 2.43 -24.78
CA ASP A 347 2.13 1.75 -25.31
C ASP A 347 2.06 0.24 -25.07
N CYS A 348 1.66 -0.19 -23.86
CA CYS A 348 1.43 -1.60 -23.57
C CYS A 348 0.31 -2.21 -24.42
N LEU A 349 -0.77 -1.46 -24.67
CA LEU A 349 -1.86 -1.94 -25.51
C LEU A 349 -1.45 -2.09 -26.97
N GLN A 350 -0.66 -1.15 -27.49
CA GLN A 350 -0.12 -1.23 -28.86
C GLN A 350 0.81 -2.44 -29.01
N ALA A 351 1.72 -2.64 -28.05
CA ALA A 351 2.59 -3.82 -28.01
C ALA A 351 1.80 -5.14 -27.89
N PHE A 352 0.69 -5.13 -27.14
CA PHE A 352 -0.20 -6.29 -27.05
C PHE A 352 -0.88 -6.58 -28.40
N LYS A 353 -1.39 -5.55 -29.08
CA LYS A 353 -2.07 -5.70 -30.38
C LYS A 353 -1.12 -6.18 -31.48
N SER A 354 0.14 -5.73 -31.48
CA SER A 354 1.14 -6.20 -32.45
C SER A 354 1.51 -7.67 -32.21
N ARG A 355 1.62 -8.11 -30.94
CA ARG A 355 1.98 -9.48 -30.57
C ARG A 355 0.83 -10.48 -30.69
N PHE A 356 -0.41 -10.06 -30.41
CA PHE A 356 -1.60 -10.91 -30.46
C PHE A 356 -2.73 -10.31 -31.33
N PRO A 357 -2.57 -10.29 -32.66
CA PRO A 357 -3.57 -9.70 -33.57
C PRO A 357 -4.97 -10.31 -33.41
N ASP A 358 -5.07 -11.63 -33.20
CA ASP A 358 -6.34 -12.32 -33.03
C ASP A 358 -7.09 -11.86 -31.76
N CYS A 359 -6.34 -11.58 -30.68
CA CYS A 359 -6.91 -11.10 -29.42
C CYS A 359 -7.21 -9.59 -29.46
N ALA A 360 -6.60 -8.84 -30.38
CA ALA A 360 -6.86 -7.42 -30.59
C ALA A 360 -8.30 -7.14 -31.03
N LEU A 361 -8.93 -8.12 -31.71
CA LEU A 361 -10.33 -8.05 -32.15
C LEU A 361 -11.33 -8.34 -31.03
N SER A 362 -10.87 -8.75 -29.84
CA SER A 362 -11.77 -9.00 -28.71
C SER A 362 -12.46 -7.72 -28.25
N GLN A 363 -13.74 -7.85 -27.88
CA GLN A 363 -14.55 -6.73 -27.37
C GLN A 363 -13.89 -6.02 -26.18
N THR A 364 -13.23 -6.79 -25.30
CA THR A 364 -12.51 -6.24 -24.14
C THR A 364 -11.33 -5.37 -24.55
N CYS A 365 -10.53 -5.80 -25.53
CA CYS A 365 -9.40 -5.04 -26.04
C CYS A 365 -9.85 -3.74 -26.73
N GLN A 366 -10.90 -3.83 -27.56
CA GLN A 366 -11.46 -2.67 -28.26
C GLN A 366 -12.11 -1.65 -27.31
N ALA A 367 -12.81 -2.11 -26.26
CA ALA A 367 -13.34 -1.22 -25.23
C ALA A 367 -12.21 -0.46 -24.51
N LEU A 368 -11.16 -1.18 -24.09
CA LEU A 368 -10.03 -0.59 -23.39
C LEU A 368 -9.25 0.43 -24.26
N ASP A 369 -9.10 0.14 -25.56
CA ASP A 369 -8.50 1.07 -26.52
C ASP A 369 -9.29 2.39 -26.63
N ARG A 370 -10.62 2.30 -26.71
CA ARG A 370 -11.49 3.48 -26.75
C ARG A 370 -11.39 4.29 -25.45
N ASP A 371 -11.44 3.62 -24.30
CA ASP A 371 -11.36 4.24 -22.98
C ASP A 371 -10.03 4.98 -22.78
N ILE A 372 -8.91 4.37 -23.17
CA ILE A 372 -7.57 4.97 -23.06
C ILE A 372 -7.43 6.17 -24.00
N LYS A 373 -7.85 6.03 -25.27
CA LYS A 373 -7.80 7.14 -26.23
C LYS A 373 -8.65 8.32 -25.76
N ALA A 374 -9.88 8.07 -25.31
CA ALA A 374 -10.75 9.11 -24.77
C ALA A 374 -10.11 9.85 -23.58
N ALA A 375 -9.45 9.12 -22.67
CA ALA A 375 -8.74 9.72 -21.55
C ALA A 375 -7.56 10.60 -21.99
N ILE A 376 -6.81 10.21 -23.03
CA ILE A 376 -5.70 11.01 -23.57
C ILE A 376 -6.22 12.30 -24.21
N PHE A 377 -7.26 12.23 -25.04
CA PHE A 377 -7.85 13.42 -25.68
C PHE A 377 -8.34 14.43 -24.64
N SER A 378 -9.03 13.97 -23.60
CA SER A 378 -9.50 14.84 -22.51
C SER A 378 -8.37 15.55 -21.74
N LYS A 379 -7.13 15.04 -21.81
CA LYS A 379 -5.97 15.64 -21.15
C LYS A 379 -5.35 16.73 -22.04
N THR A 380 -5.24 16.47 -23.34
CA THR A 380 -4.71 17.42 -24.32
C THR A 380 -5.56 18.69 -24.42
N ASP A 381 -6.90 18.58 -24.32
CA ASP A 381 -7.81 19.72 -24.35
C ASP A 381 -7.68 20.64 -23.12
N ASN A 382 -7.24 20.10 -21.97
CA ASN A 382 -6.97 20.92 -20.78
C ASN A 382 -5.61 21.64 -20.86
N ASP A 383 -4.63 21.07 -21.55
CA ASP A 383 -3.29 21.66 -21.70
C ASP A 383 -3.25 22.72 -22.83
N SER A 384 -4.10 22.62 -23.85
CA SER A 384 -4.16 23.55 -25.00
C SER A 384 -4.86 24.88 -24.71
N GLU A 385 -5.76 24.96 -23.72
CA GLU A 385 -6.32 26.24 -23.26
C GLU A 385 -5.35 27.06 -22.39
N GLU A 386 -4.29 26.45 -21.82
CA GLU A 386 -3.30 27.15 -20.99
C GLU A 386 -2.25 27.93 -21.82
N GLY A 387 -2.10 27.62 -23.12
CA GLY A 387 -1.11 28.23 -24.01
C GLY A 387 -1.50 29.56 -24.67
N SER A 388 -2.68 30.11 -24.38
CA SER A 388 -3.24 31.26 -25.12
C SER A 388 -3.65 32.47 -24.26
N ARG A 389 -3.15 32.59 -23.02
CA ARG A 389 -3.37 33.79 -22.18
C ARG A 389 -2.08 34.44 -21.70
N SER A 390 -1.43 35.16 -22.60
CA SER A 390 -0.49 36.23 -22.29
C SER A 390 -1.15 37.60 -22.53
N GLU A 391 -1.15 38.42 -21.49
CA GLU A 391 -1.25 39.89 -21.48
C GLU A 391 -2.51 40.59 -22.04
N SER A 392 -3.38 41.04 -21.12
CA SER A 392 -3.85 42.44 -21.11
C SER A 392 -4.50 42.78 -19.76
N GLN A 393 -4.07 43.91 -19.18
CA GLN A 393 -4.60 44.45 -17.93
C GLN A 393 -5.89 45.26 -18.17
N SER A 394 -6.73 45.25 -17.13
CA SER A 394 -7.72 46.25 -16.72
C SER A 394 -9.17 46.16 -17.24
N SER A 395 -10.06 45.81 -16.31
CA SER A 395 -11.12 46.66 -15.73
C SER A 395 -12.53 46.04 -15.66
N ASN A 396 -13.10 46.14 -14.46
CA ASN A 396 -14.51 46.12 -14.02
C ASN A 396 -15.48 44.99 -14.40
N GLY A 397 -15.89 44.26 -13.35
CA GLY A 397 -17.29 44.08 -12.92
C GLY A 397 -18.27 43.37 -13.85
N SER A 398 -18.64 42.13 -13.52
CA SER A 398 -20.00 41.76 -13.07
C SER A 398 -20.13 40.23 -12.95
N ALA A 399 -21.06 39.80 -12.11
CA ALA A 399 -21.28 38.41 -11.72
C ALA A 399 -21.65 37.51 -12.92
N ASN A 400 -20.97 36.37 -13.03
CA ASN A 400 -21.54 35.16 -13.63
C ASN A 400 -20.85 33.91 -13.09
N SER A 401 -21.64 33.06 -12.43
CA SER A 401 -21.26 31.77 -11.89
C SER A 401 -20.85 30.81 -13.00
N SER A 402 -19.54 30.64 -13.18
CA SER A 402 -18.95 29.61 -14.03
C SER A 402 -18.48 28.43 -13.16
N PRO A 403 -18.63 27.18 -13.59
CA PRO A 403 -18.18 26.03 -12.82
C PRO A 403 -16.65 26.10 -12.72
N LYS A 404 -16.12 26.14 -11.49
CA LYS A 404 -14.68 26.14 -11.24
C LYS A 404 -14.06 24.86 -11.82
N HIS A 405 -13.49 24.95 -13.03
CA HIS A 405 -12.73 23.87 -13.64
C HIS A 405 -11.59 23.47 -12.70
N ARG A 406 -11.66 22.22 -12.25
CA ARG A 406 -10.84 21.67 -11.17
C ARG A 406 -9.45 21.31 -11.73
N ARG A 407 -8.48 22.21 -11.56
CA ARG A 407 -7.04 21.95 -11.84
C ARG A 407 -6.64 20.56 -11.32
N GLN A 408 -6.19 19.68 -12.22
CA GLN A 408 -5.59 18.41 -11.82
C GLN A 408 -4.19 18.71 -11.24
N PRO A 409 -3.86 18.27 -10.01
CA PRO A 409 -2.53 18.50 -9.44
C PRO A 409 -1.47 17.75 -10.26
N GLN A 410 -0.64 18.49 -10.99
CA GLN A 410 0.58 17.97 -11.59
C GLN A 410 1.57 17.62 -10.46
N ILE A 411 2.22 16.46 -10.56
CA ILE A 411 3.27 16.04 -9.62
C ILE A 411 4.46 17.01 -9.79
N SER A 412 5.00 17.55 -8.70
CA SER A 412 6.15 18.46 -8.76
C SER A 412 7.40 17.74 -9.28
N GLU A 413 8.31 18.46 -9.93
CA GLU A 413 9.58 17.88 -10.41
C GLU A 413 10.41 17.27 -9.26
N GLN A 414 10.38 17.90 -8.08
CA GLN A 414 11.00 17.38 -6.87
C GLN A 414 10.47 15.98 -6.51
N GLU A 415 9.15 15.83 -6.57
CA GLU A 415 8.43 14.62 -6.22
C GLU A 415 8.60 13.53 -7.29
N LYS A 416 8.88 13.91 -8.55
CA LYS A 416 9.34 12.97 -9.59
C LYS A 416 10.77 12.48 -9.32
N ALA A 417 11.67 13.40 -8.96
CA ALA A 417 13.06 13.08 -8.67
C ALA A 417 13.20 12.13 -7.47
N TRP A 418 12.47 12.38 -6.38
CA TRP A 418 12.48 11.50 -5.20
C TRP A 418 11.96 10.10 -5.48
N ARG A 419 10.92 9.97 -6.31
CA ARG A 419 10.46 8.65 -6.74
C ARG A 419 11.45 7.91 -7.60
N ALA A 420 12.16 8.62 -8.48
CA ALA A 420 13.14 7.99 -9.35
C ALA A 420 14.28 7.33 -8.57
N VAL A 421 14.54 7.79 -7.34
CA VAL A 421 15.60 7.26 -6.46
C VAL A 421 15.09 6.44 -5.28
N ALA A 422 13.77 6.34 -5.09
CA ALA A 422 13.17 5.60 -3.99
C ALA A 422 12.90 4.14 -4.37
N TYR A 423 13.00 3.24 -3.40
CA TYR A 423 12.71 1.83 -3.54
C TYR A 423 11.27 1.49 -3.10
N ASP A 424 10.67 0.51 -3.79
CA ASP A 424 9.31 0.04 -3.56
C ASP A 424 9.24 -1.06 -2.50
N TYR A 425 8.04 -1.29 -1.98
CA TYR A 425 7.80 -2.27 -0.92
C TYR A 425 7.94 -3.72 -1.40
N GLU A 426 8.34 -4.61 -0.51
CA GLU A 426 8.28 -6.06 -0.73
C GLU A 426 6.87 -6.59 -0.44
N LEU A 427 6.37 -6.33 0.77
CA LEU A 427 5.06 -6.79 1.25
C LEU A 427 4.19 -5.63 1.75
N ARG A 428 2.88 -5.86 1.79
CA ARG A 428 1.87 -4.90 2.23
C ARG A 428 0.82 -5.60 3.09
N PHE A 429 0.49 -4.99 4.22
CA PHE A 429 -0.51 -5.48 5.17
C PHE A 429 -1.70 -4.52 5.21
N CYS A 430 -2.91 -5.07 5.07
CA CYS A 430 -4.13 -4.29 4.95
C CYS A 430 -5.17 -4.70 6.00
N GLY A 431 -5.98 -3.74 6.42
CA GLY A 431 -7.17 -3.96 7.23
C GLY A 431 -7.25 -3.11 8.50
N HIS A 432 -6.13 -2.56 9.00
CA HIS A 432 -6.19 -1.59 10.10
C HIS A 432 -6.59 -0.21 9.59
N CYS A 433 -6.98 0.67 10.51
CA CYS A 433 -7.25 2.08 10.21
C CYS A 433 -6.26 2.99 10.95
N ASN A 434 -5.61 3.89 10.22
CA ASN A 434 -4.67 4.86 10.75
C ASN A 434 -4.97 6.23 10.11
N THR A 435 -6.01 6.93 10.56
CA THR A 435 -6.41 8.23 9.99
C THR A 435 -6.63 9.32 11.02
N THR A 436 -6.88 8.95 12.27
CA THR A 436 -7.26 9.89 13.34
C THR A 436 -6.05 10.42 14.09
N THR A 437 -5.05 9.58 14.31
CA THR A 437 -3.86 9.89 15.13
C THR A 437 -2.57 9.77 14.33
N ASP A 438 -1.56 10.59 14.62
CA ASP A 438 -0.26 10.56 13.94
C ASP A 438 0.82 9.72 14.65
N ILE A 439 0.42 8.83 15.55
CA ILE A 439 1.31 8.05 16.44
C ILE A 439 1.06 6.53 16.40
N LYS A 440 0.37 6.03 15.37
CA LYS A 440 0.00 4.61 15.25
C LYS A 440 1.21 3.71 15.06
N GLU A 441 1.45 2.81 15.98
CA GLU A 441 2.56 1.86 15.94
C GLU A 441 2.23 0.59 15.14
N ALA A 442 3.24 0.03 14.49
CA ALA A 442 3.22 -1.30 13.89
C ALA A 442 4.57 -1.99 14.13
N ASN A 443 4.59 -3.25 14.53
CA ASN A 443 5.81 -3.93 14.97
C ASN A 443 5.89 -5.38 14.49
N PHE A 444 7.10 -5.94 14.51
CA PHE A 444 7.30 -7.37 14.31
C PHE A 444 6.93 -8.13 15.57
N PHE A 445 6.32 -9.31 15.44
CA PHE A 445 5.94 -10.14 16.57
C PHE A 445 6.33 -11.60 16.36
N GLY A 446 6.64 -12.28 17.47
CA GLY A 446 7.25 -13.60 17.49
C GLY A 446 8.77 -13.56 17.44
N SER A 447 9.41 -14.66 17.85
CA SER A 447 10.87 -14.75 18.03
C SER A 447 11.68 -14.50 16.76
N ALA A 448 11.09 -14.73 15.58
CA ALA A 448 11.72 -14.50 14.28
C ALA A 448 11.03 -13.39 13.47
N GLY A 449 10.14 -12.61 14.11
CA GLY A 449 9.32 -11.61 13.41
C GLY A 449 8.41 -12.24 12.34
N GLN A 450 7.91 -13.44 12.58
CA GLN A 450 7.02 -14.14 11.64
C GLN A 450 5.63 -13.52 11.54
N PHE A 451 5.26 -12.65 12.49
CA PHE A 451 4.02 -11.88 12.47
C PHE A 451 4.30 -10.39 12.41
N VAL A 452 3.34 -9.65 11.88
CA VAL A 452 3.27 -8.18 11.99
C VAL A 452 2.04 -7.83 12.82
N VAL A 453 2.18 -6.88 13.73
CA VAL A 453 1.08 -6.37 14.56
C VAL A 453 0.94 -4.87 14.39
N ALA A 454 -0.29 -4.35 14.40
CA ALA A 454 -0.52 -2.91 14.33
C ALA A 454 -1.83 -2.49 15.00
N GLY A 455 -1.85 -1.25 15.48
CA GLY A 455 -2.99 -0.67 16.17
C GLY A 455 -3.95 -0.07 15.17
N SER A 456 -5.18 0.17 15.60
CA SER A 456 -6.22 0.69 14.73
C SER A 456 -7.11 1.71 15.45
N ASP A 457 -7.71 2.59 14.67
CA ASP A 457 -8.67 3.62 15.11
C ASP A 457 -10.06 3.05 15.49
N ASP A 458 -10.28 1.75 15.31
CA ASP A 458 -11.51 1.05 15.72
C ASP A 458 -11.39 0.36 17.11
N GLY A 459 -10.31 0.65 17.84
CA GLY A 459 -10.04 0.08 19.15
C GLY A 459 -9.47 -1.33 19.09
N SER A 460 -9.25 -1.87 17.89
CA SER A 460 -8.64 -3.18 17.72
C SER A 460 -7.16 -3.08 17.41
N PHE A 461 -6.45 -4.20 17.56
CA PHE A 461 -5.16 -4.42 16.91
C PHE A 461 -5.24 -5.64 16.00
N PHE A 462 -4.48 -5.57 14.93
CA PHE A 462 -4.48 -6.54 13.84
C PHE A 462 -3.18 -7.33 13.86
N VAL A 463 -3.26 -8.63 13.58
CA VAL A 463 -2.12 -9.55 13.52
C VAL A 463 -2.11 -10.23 12.16
N TRP A 464 -1.05 -10.03 11.39
CA TRP A 464 -0.85 -10.67 10.09
C TRP A 464 0.31 -11.66 10.14
N ASP A 465 0.19 -12.74 9.37
CA ASP A 465 1.33 -13.58 9.01
C ASP A 465 2.23 -12.79 8.05
N LYS A 466 3.52 -12.64 8.39
CA LYS A 466 4.45 -11.81 7.61
C LYS A 466 4.56 -12.33 6.17
N GLN A 467 4.80 -13.62 6.01
CA GLN A 467 5.13 -14.22 4.71
C GLN A 467 3.96 -14.19 3.72
N SER A 468 2.76 -14.56 4.18
CA SER A 468 1.57 -14.60 3.33
C SER A 468 0.80 -13.29 3.30
N THR A 469 1.09 -12.34 4.19
CA THR A 469 0.34 -11.09 4.43
C THR A 469 -1.12 -11.29 4.82
N ASN A 470 -1.51 -12.52 5.14
CA ASN A 470 -2.88 -12.85 5.52
C ASN A 470 -3.16 -12.36 6.94
N LEU A 471 -4.34 -11.77 7.13
CA LEU A 471 -4.86 -11.45 8.45
C LEU A 471 -5.13 -12.75 9.23
N VAL A 472 -4.45 -12.91 10.36
CA VAL A 472 -4.54 -14.11 11.21
C VAL A 472 -5.56 -13.90 12.32
N ARG A 473 -5.53 -12.71 12.94
CA ARG A 473 -6.34 -12.40 14.12
C ARG A 473 -6.57 -10.91 14.26
N VAL A 474 -7.71 -10.54 14.83
CA VAL A 474 -8.06 -9.18 15.24
C VAL A 474 -8.53 -9.23 16.68
N MET A 475 -8.00 -8.36 17.52
CA MET A 475 -8.23 -8.36 18.95
C MET A 475 -8.67 -6.98 19.42
N ARG A 476 -9.70 -6.91 20.27
CA ARG A 476 -10.18 -5.69 20.91
C ARG A 476 -9.20 -5.23 21.98
N GLY A 477 -8.27 -4.38 21.58
CA GLY A 477 -7.29 -3.74 22.45
C GLY A 477 -7.97 -2.80 23.43
N ASP A 478 -8.61 -1.77 22.89
CA ASP A 478 -9.27 -0.68 23.61
C ASP A 478 -10.72 -0.51 23.13
N ASP A 479 -11.50 0.29 23.85
CA ASP A 479 -12.87 0.61 23.43
C ASP A 479 -12.87 1.63 22.30
N SER A 480 -11.89 2.55 22.29
CA SER A 480 -11.77 3.64 21.31
C SER A 480 -10.67 3.43 20.26
N ILE A 481 -9.40 3.72 20.58
CA ILE A 481 -8.30 3.74 19.61
C ILE A 481 -7.07 3.10 20.25
N VAL A 482 -6.44 2.15 19.56
CA VAL A 482 -5.13 1.59 19.95
C VAL A 482 -4.02 2.33 19.21
N ASN A 483 -3.06 2.90 19.95
CA ASN A 483 -1.96 3.68 19.38
C ASN A 483 -0.62 2.94 19.48
N CYS A 484 -0.28 2.40 20.65
CA CYS A 484 1.02 1.80 20.91
C CYS A 484 0.94 0.28 20.99
N LEU A 485 1.94 -0.40 20.42
CA LEU A 485 2.11 -1.85 20.43
C LEU A 485 3.59 -2.19 20.56
N GLN A 486 3.97 -2.68 21.73
CA GLN A 486 5.34 -3.05 22.04
C GLN A 486 5.43 -4.53 22.41
N PRO A 487 5.97 -5.38 21.52
CA PRO A 487 6.35 -6.74 21.84
C PRO A 487 7.41 -6.78 22.95
N HIS A 488 7.36 -7.81 23.79
CA HIS A 488 8.45 -8.08 24.72
C HIS A 488 9.69 -8.58 23.96
N PRO A 489 10.91 -8.12 24.29
CA PRO A 489 12.12 -8.42 23.50
C PRO A 489 12.52 -9.90 23.46
N SER A 490 12.15 -10.69 24.48
CA SER A 490 12.56 -12.11 24.58
C SER A 490 11.42 -13.10 24.82
N THR A 491 10.21 -12.63 25.12
CA THR A 491 9.08 -13.48 25.52
C THR A 491 7.94 -13.21 24.56
N CYS A 492 7.12 -14.21 24.27
CA CYS A 492 5.95 -14.03 23.41
C CYS A 492 4.82 -13.30 24.17
N LEU A 493 5.04 -12.02 24.47
CA LEU A 493 4.10 -11.11 25.11
C LEU A 493 4.01 -9.82 24.30
N LEU A 494 2.85 -9.18 24.33
CA LEU A 494 2.60 -7.91 23.67
C LEU A 494 1.95 -6.96 24.66
N ALA A 495 2.43 -5.72 24.73
CA ALA A 495 1.77 -4.64 25.45
C ALA A 495 1.05 -3.73 24.46
N THR A 496 -0.20 -3.37 24.77
CA THR A 496 -0.97 -2.39 23.99
C THR A 496 -1.45 -1.26 24.87
N SER A 497 -1.49 -0.07 24.30
CA SER A 497 -2.14 1.09 24.92
C SER A 497 -2.73 2.01 23.86
N GLY A 498 -3.72 2.79 24.24
CA GLY A 498 -4.43 3.66 23.35
C GLY A 498 -4.88 4.95 24.01
N ILE A 499 -6.13 5.34 23.76
CA ILE A 499 -6.77 6.49 24.42
C ILE A 499 -7.31 6.08 25.80
N ASP A 500 -7.64 4.81 26.00
CA ASP A 500 -8.15 4.32 27.27
C ASP A 500 -7.04 4.42 28.34
N PRO A 501 -7.39 4.64 29.63
CA PRO A 501 -6.43 4.83 30.71
C PRO A 501 -5.81 3.51 31.21
N VAL A 502 -5.63 2.53 30.32
CA VAL A 502 -5.16 1.18 30.67
C VAL A 502 -4.09 0.72 29.69
N VAL A 503 -3.11 -0.02 30.22
CA VAL A 503 -2.16 -0.79 29.42
C VAL A 503 -2.56 -2.25 29.55
N ARG A 504 -2.69 -2.94 28.41
CA ARG A 504 -3.06 -4.36 28.38
C ARG A 504 -1.86 -5.20 27.96
N LEU A 505 -1.69 -6.33 28.65
CA LEU A 505 -0.69 -7.33 28.33
C LEU A 505 -1.37 -8.55 27.72
N TRP A 506 -0.81 -9.04 26.63
CA TRP A 506 -1.36 -10.13 25.83
C TRP A 506 -0.36 -11.27 25.78
N SER A 507 -0.84 -12.48 26.04
CA SER A 507 -0.12 -13.72 25.81
C SER A 507 -0.82 -14.53 24.72
N PRO A 508 -0.09 -15.35 23.94
CA PRO A 508 -0.67 -16.15 22.86
C PRO A 508 -1.55 -17.30 23.35
N LYS A 509 -1.51 -17.62 24.65
CA LYS A 509 -2.32 -18.68 25.25
C LYS A 509 -2.99 -18.16 26.52
N PRO A 510 -4.31 -18.34 26.66
CA PRO A 510 -5.01 -18.07 27.90
C PRO A 510 -4.49 -19.03 28.98
N GLU A 511 -4.16 -18.50 30.16
CA GLU A 511 -3.68 -19.30 31.30
C GLU A 511 -4.72 -20.35 31.72
N ASP A 512 -6.00 -19.98 31.65
CA ASP A 512 -7.14 -20.81 32.06
C ASP A 512 -7.75 -21.64 30.91
N GLY A 513 -7.18 -21.59 29.71
CA GLY A 513 -7.70 -22.33 28.54
C GLY A 513 -9.04 -21.83 27.97
N ARG A 514 -9.61 -20.73 28.51
CA ARG A 514 -10.86 -20.13 28.07
C ARG A 514 -10.72 -19.45 26.70
N LYS A 515 -11.81 -19.34 25.94
CA LYS A 515 -11.84 -18.50 24.74
C LYS A 515 -11.72 -17.03 25.15
N GLU A 516 -10.97 -16.27 24.36
CA GLU A 516 -10.75 -14.85 24.60
C GLU A 516 -11.95 -14.04 24.08
N ASP A 517 -12.67 -13.39 24.99
CA ASP A 517 -13.87 -12.61 24.66
C ASP A 517 -13.55 -11.36 23.83
N ARG A 518 -12.28 -10.92 23.85
CA ARG A 518 -11.80 -9.79 23.07
C ARG A 518 -11.41 -10.15 21.63
N GLU A 519 -11.47 -11.42 21.24
CA GLU A 519 -11.24 -11.81 19.84
C GLU A 519 -12.40 -11.33 18.95
N VAL A 520 -12.08 -10.56 17.91
CA VAL A 520 -13.09 -10.15 16.92
C VAL A 520 -13.34 -11.32 15.98
N ILE A 521 -14.54 -11.91 16.09
CA ILE A 521 -14.93 -13.12 15.35
C ILE A 521 -14.86 -12.91 13.84
N ASP A 522 -15.42 -11.79 13.35
CA ASP A 522 -15.38 -11.45 11.93
C ASP A 522 -14.25 -10.45 11.61
N SER A 523 -13.05 -11.00 11.42
CA SER A 523 -11.88 -10.22 11.02
C SER A 523 -11.99 -9.60 9.61
N GLU A 524 -12.82 -10.16 8.72
CA GLU A 524 -13.00 -9.63 7.36
C GLU A 524 -13.87 -8.38 7.41
N ASP A 525 -14.99 -8.43 8.13
CA ASP A 525 -15.87 -7.29 8.32
C ASP A 525 -15.16 -6.13 9.03
N ALA A 526 -14.33 -6.42 10.04
CA ALA A 526 -13.49 -5.41 10.69
C ALA A 526 -12.54 -4.73 9.70
N ALA A 527 -11.86 -5.50 8.86
CA ALA A 527 -10.95 -4.97 7.85
C ALA A 527 -11.68 -4.15 6.76
N VAL A 528 -12.86 -4.60 6.32
CA VAL A 528 -13.72 -3.89 5.36
C VAL A 528 -14.22 -2.57 5.96
N ALA A 529 -14.67 -2.59 7.22
CA ALA A 529 -15.14 -1.41 7.94
C ALA A 529 -14.02 -0.37 8.06
N ASN A 530 -12.80 -0.78 8.39
CA ASN A 530 -11.64 0.09 8.44
C ASN A 530 -11.26 0.66 7.07
N GLN A 531 -11.35 -0.16 6.01
CA GLN A 531 -11.12 0.34 4.66
C GLN A 531 -12.16 1.40 4.25
N ARG A 532 -13.41 1.29 4.71
CA ARG A 532 -14.45 2.32 4.54
C ARG A 532 -14.14 3.55 5.39
N ARG A 533 -13.79 3.38 6.67
CA ARG A 533 -13.42 4.47 7.60
C ARG A 533 -12.27 5.31 7.06
N MET A 534 -11.23 4.67 6.52
CA MET A 534 -10.13 5.38 5.89
C MET A 534 -10.64 6.30 4.77
N ASN A 535 -11.63 5.84 4.00
CA ASN A 535 -12.16 6.52 2.81
C ASN A 535 -13.26 7.56 3.09
N ALA A 536 -13.76 7.63 4.32
CA ALA A 536 -14.81 8.55 4.75
C ALA A 536 -14.30 9.99 4.86
N ASP A 537 -15.22 10.95 4.79
CA ASP A 537 -14.94 12.37 5.05
C ASP A 537 -14.57 12.59 6.53
N PRO A 538 -13.71 13.56 6.90
CA PRO A 538 -13.42 13.87 8.31
C PRO A 538 -14.64 14.07 9.21
N LEU A 539 -15.72 14.67 8.70
CA LEU A 539 -16.96 14.84 9.46
C LEU A 539 -17.63 13.48 9.70
N GLU A 540 -17.65 12.60 8.70
CA GLU A 540 -18.16 11.24 8.85
C GLU A 540 -17.32 10.45 9.84
N VAL A 541 -15.99 10.54 9.75
CA VAL A 541 -15.06 9.91 10.71
C VAL A 541 -15.30 10.44 12.13
N MET A 542 -15.48 11.76 12.28
CA MET A 542 -15.80 12.39 13.56
C MET A 542 -17.14 11.88 14.13
N LEU A 543 -18.18 11.80 13.30
CA LEU A 543 -19.48 11.25 13.70
C LEU A 543 -19.37 9.76 14.10
N MET A 544 -18.62 8.96 13.33
CA MET A 544 -18.33 7.56 13.66
C MET A 544 -17.56 7.43 14.98
N ASN A 545 -16.58 8.31 15.24
CA ASN A 545 -15.82 8.35 16.50
C ASN A 545 -16.70 8.74 17.69
N MET A 546 -17.76 9.53 17.47
CA MET A 546 -18.75 9.93 18.48
C MET A 546 -19.89 8.90 18.67
N GLY A 547 -19.84 7.76 17.99
CA GLY A 547 -20.84 6.70 18.10
C GLY A 547 -22.12 6.94 17.29
N TYR A 548 -22.18 7.98 16.45
CA TYR A 548 -23.30 8.21 15.55
C TYR A 548 -23.25 7.26 14.36
N ARG A 549 -24.32 6.48 14.18
CA ARG A 549 -24.59 5.76 12.92
C ARG A 549 -25.35 6.72 12.01
N VAL A 550 -24.75 7.14 10.89
CA VAL A 550 -25.43 7.97 9.88
C VAL A 550 -26.45 7.10 9.14
N PRO A 551 -27.78 7.32 9.29
CA PRO A 551 -28.79 6.56 8.56
C PRO A 551 -28.87 7.05 7.11
N GLY A 552 -28.90 6.14 6.13
CA GLY A 552 -29.08 6.48 4.71
C GLY A 552 -27.98 6.04 3.73
N LEU A 553 -26.98 5.27 4.19
CA LEU A 553 -25.91 4.69 3.34
C LEU A 553 -25.83 3.15 3.41
N LEU A 554 -26.85 2.51 3.99
CA LEU A 554 -27.14 1.09 3.77
C LEU A 554 -28.10 1.01 2.58
N GLU A 555 -27.58 0.96 1.35
CA GLU A 555 -28.38 0.44 0.25
C GLU A 555 -28.33 -1.09 0.29
N SER A 556 -29.51 -1.63 0.59
CA SER A 556 -30.02 -2.99 0.35
C SER A 556 -29.17 -4.16 0.83
N ASP A 557 -29.48 -4.65 2.03
CA ASP A 557 -29.86 -6.05 2.22
C ASP A 557 -30.89 -6.06 3.35
N GLU A 558 -32.17 -5.97 2.99
CA GLU A 558 -33.26 -6.30 3.90
C GLU A 558 -33.18 -7.80 4.22
N VAL A 559 -32.74 -8.12 5.43
CA VAL A 559 -33.20 -9.32 6.12
C VAL A 559 -33.85 -8.84 7.40
N GLU A 560 -35.19 -8.87 7.39
CA GLU A 560 -36.01 -8.73 8.58
C GLU A 560 -35.50 -9.69 9.67
N LEU A 561 -35.00 -9.14 10.77
CA LEU A 561 -34.88 -9.87 12.02
C LEU A 561 -35.74 -9.16 13.05
N GLU A 562 -36.79 -9.88 13.42
CA GLU A 562 -37.80 -9.48 14.39
C GLU A 562 -37.18 -9.00 15.71
N ASN A 563 -37.69 -7.84 16.11
CA ASN A 563 -37.81 -7.30 17.46
C ASN A 563 -37.71 -8.36 18.59
N ARG A 564 -36.63 -8.31 19.38
CA ARG A 564 -36.68 -8.64 20.80
C ARG A 564 -35.96 -7.57 21.59
N GLY A 565 -36.74 -6.86 22.41
CA GLY A 565 -36.33 -5.71 23.19
C GLY A 565 -35.25 -6.02 24.23
N GLY A 566 -34.35 -5.06 24.39
CA GLY A 566 -33.44 -4.91 25.49
C GLY A 566 -33.07 -3.42 25.55
N GLU A 567 -33.46 -2.77 26.64
CA GLU A 567 -33.44 -1.33 26.85
C GLU A 567 -32.05 -0.70 26.61
N ALA A 568 -32.01 0.34 25.76
CA ALA A 568 -30.84 1.18 25.60
C ALA A 568 -30.79 2.21 26.74
N ASN A 569 -29.86 2.04 27.67
CA ASN A 569 -29.50 3.09 28.63
C ASN A 569 -28.76 4.21 27.90
N VAL A 570 -29.48 5.29 27.60
CA VAL A 570 -28.94 6.58 27.20
C VAL A 570 -28.28 7.20 28.43
N VAL A 571 -26.96 7.10 28.54
CA VAL A 571 -26.21 7.85 29.56
C VAL A 571 -26.00 9.27 29.04
N SER A 572 -26.75 10.21 29.60
CA SER A 572 -26.57 11.64 29.42
C SER A 572 -25.24 12.10 30.05
N CYS A 573 -24.37 12.73 29.27
CA CYS A 573 -23.24 13.48 29.80
C CYS A 573 -23.76 14.75 30.50
N ARG A 574 -23.48 14.92 31.80
CA ARG A 574 -23.57 16.22 32.49
C ARG A 574 -22.21 16.93 32.45
N PRO A 575 -22.17 18.26 32.32
CA PRO A 575 -20.93 19.00 32.31
C PRO A 575 -20.44 19.30 33.73
N SER A 576 -19.12 19.24 33.93
CA SER A 576 -18.34 20.03 34.89
C SER A 576 -16.92 20.11 34.36
#